data_AF-A0A970EVN0-F1
#
_entry.id   AF-A0A970EVN0-F1
#
_cell.length_a   1.000
_cell.length_b   1.000
_cell.length_c   1.000
_cell.angle_alpha   90.00
_cell.angle_beta   90.00
_cell.angle_gamma   90.00
#
_symmetry.space_group_name_H-M   'P 1'
#
loop_
_entity.id
_entity.type
_entity.pdbx_description
1 polymer ?
#
loop_
_entity_poly.entity_id
_entity_poly.type
_entity_poly.pdbx_seq_one_letter_code
_entity_poly.pdbx_strand_id
1 'polypeptide(L)'
;MPDSDYYLARRRSLFPIVITILIIHLVFAFTTFFLMYFMTLFLGQSAAQTVGSILSILLFFAMMYTEMWRSGQQDRNLMNFGHMPDDKFRGLKAALLSQIPGFILSILAAITRLTGSASTLFVSAYKIFYAPFVDLIWLAEQATPLLFPLFALITPVVVHIGYILGYSGYAVSEKFYKKNPKSNIREKKFK
;
A
#
# COMPACT_ATOMS: atom_id res chain seq x y z
N MET A 1 -16.37 -1.91 -35.39
CA MET A 1 -15.31 -1.21 -34.62
C MET A 1 -14.54 -2.25 -33.82
N PRO A 2 -13.29 -2.60 -34.21
CA PRO A 2 -12.54 -3.69 -33.59
C PRO A 2 -11.62 -3.25 -32.43
N ASP A 3 -11.71 -2.00 -31.95
CA ASP A 3 -10.92 -1.54 -30.80
C ASP A 3 -11.42 -2.08 -29.45
N SER A 4 -12.55 -2.80 -29.42
CA SER A 4 -13.17 -3.34 -28.21
C SER A 4 -12.23 -4.25 -27.38
N ASP A 5 -11.50 -5.15 -28.05
CA ASP A 5 -10.96 -6.32 -27.36
C ASP A 5 -9.64 -6.03 -26.64
N TYR A 6 -8.81 -5.13 -27.19
CA TYR A 6 -7.56 -4.70 -26.53
C TYR A 6 -7.84 -3.92 -25.24
N TYR A 7 -8.84 -3.03 -25.27
CA TYR A 7 -9.26 -2.31 -24.06
C TYR A 7 -9.95 -3.23 -23.05
N LEU A 8 -10.67 -4.27 -23.49
CA LEU A 8 -11.28 -5.25 -22.60
C LEU A 8 -10.24 -6.12 -21.87
N ALA A 9 -9.18 -6.56 -22.57
CA ALA A 9 -8.11 -7.36 -21.98
C ALA A 9 -7.32 -6.58 -20.92
N ARG A 10 -6.98 -5.30 -21.19
CA ARG A 10 -6.32 -4.43 -20.20
C ARG A 10 -7.24 -4.13 -19.00
N ARG A 11 -8.55 -4.03 -19.21
CA ARG A 11 -9.53 -3.73 -18.15
C ARG A 11 -9.71 -4.87 -17.15
N ARG A 12 -9.55 -6.14 -17.54
CA ARG A 12 -9.70 -7.29 -16.61
C ARG A 12 -8.44 -7.65 -15.83
N SER A 13 -7.27 -7.19 -16.27
CA SER A 13 -5.99 -7.56 -15.67
C SER A 13 -5.80 -6.96 -14.27
N LEU A 14 -5.24 -7.73 -13.33
CA LEU A 14 -4.79 -7.23 -12.03
C LEU A 14 -3.47 -6.44 -12.12
N PHE A 15 -2.79 -6.55 -13.26
CA PHE A 15 -1.42 -6.07 -13.46
C PHE A 15 -1.22 -4.57 -13.17
N PRO A 16 -2.12 -3.65 -13.56
CA PRO A 16 -1.94 -2.24 -13.22
C PRO A 16 -1.89 -2.00 -11.70
N ILE A 17 -2.78 -2.65 -10.95
CA ILE A 17 -2.83 -2.54 -9.48
C ILE A 17 -1.58 -3.16 -8.87
N VAL A 18 -1.16 -4.35 -9.33
CA VAL A 18 0.06 -5.02 -8.87
C VAL A 18 1.29 -4.14 -9.08
N ILE A 19 1.45 -3.55 -10.27
CA ILE A 19 2.56 -2.65 -10.57
C ILE A 19 2.53 -1.44 -9.65
N THR A 20 1.37 -0.80 -9.47
CA THR A 20 1.25 0.37 -8.59
C THR A 20 1.69 0.03 -7.17
N ILE A 21 1.29 -1.12 -6.62
CA ILE A 21 1.71 -1.56 -5.28
C ILE A 21 3.24 -1.71 -5.22
N LEU A 22 3.84 -2.39 -6.19
CA LEU A 22 5.29 -2.62 -6.23
C LEU A 22 6.08 -1.32 -6.41
N ILE A 23 5.60 -0.40 -7.25
CA ILE A 23 6.19 0.94 -7.42
C ILE A 23 6.15 1.69 -6.09
N ILE A 24 5.04 1.63 -5.35
CA ILE A 24 4.95 2.29 -4.05
C ILE A 24 5.97 1.70 -3.07
N HIS A 25 6.15 0.37 -3.00
CA HIS A 25 7.19 -0.24 -2.16
C HIS A 25 8.58 0.26 -2.55
N LEU A 26 8.89 0.29 -3.85
CA LEU A 26 10.16 0.77 -4.37
C LEU A 26 10.40 2.24 -4.01
N VAL A 27 9.44 3.12 -4.26
CA VAL A 27 9.52 4.54 -3.92
C VAL A 27 9.75 4.71 -2.42
N PHE A 28 9.00 3.99 -1.59
CA PHE A 28 9.12 4.09 -0.15
C PHE A 28 10.39 3.48 0.44
N ALA A 29 11.05 2.57 -0.26
CA ALA A 29 12.41 2.16 0.08
C ALA A 29 13.38 3.34 0.03
N PHE A 30 13.32 4.15 -1.04
CA PHE A 30 14.11 5.37 -1.14
C PHE A 30 13.63 6.46 -0.18
N THR A 31 12.32 6.74 -0.14
CA THR A 31 11.75 7.78 0.72
C THR A 31 12.11 7.57 2.18
N THR A 32 12.03 6.33 2.68
CA THR A 32 12.36 6.03 4.08
C THR A 32 13.84 6.28 4.37
N PHE A 33 14.74 5.84 3.48
CA PHE A 33 16.17 6.12 3.62
C PHE A 33 16.47 7.62 3.68
N PHE A 34 15.95 8.39 2.72
CA PHE A 34 16.17 9.84 2.67
C PHE A 34 15.55 10.56 3.86
N LEU A 35 14.35 10.16 4.29
CA LEU A 35 13.66 10.76 5.43
C LEU A 35 14.46 10.55 6.72
N MET A 36 14.88 9.31 6.99
CA MET A 36 15.69 9.01 8.17
C MET A 36 17.02 9.76 8.13
N TYR A 37 17.72 9.75 7.00
CA TYR A 37 18.98 10.49 6.83
C TYR A 37 18.79 11.99 7.08
N PHE A 38 17.78 12.60 6.47
CA PHE A 38 17.49 14.02 6.65
C PHE A 38 17.13 14.36 8.11
N MET A 39 16.35 13.51 8.79
CA MET A 39 16.02 13.70 10.21
C MET A 39 17.27 13.68 11.10
N THR A 40 18.31 12.91 10.77
CA THR A 40 19.57 12.89 11.54
C THR A 40 20.34 14.20 11.51
N LEU A 41 20.05 15.09 10.54
CA LEU A 41 20.66 16.42 10.49
C LEU A 41 20.13 17.36 11.59
N PHE A 42 18.96 17.06 12.15
CA PHE A 42 18.26 17.90 13.13
C PHE A 42 18.04 17.19 14.47
N LEU A 43 18.00 15.87 14.48
CA LEU A 43 17.72 15.04 15.65
C LEU A 43 18.89 14.07 15.92
N GLY A 44 19.05 13.65 17.17
CA GLY A 44 19.95 12.54 17.50
C GLY A 44 19.55 11.25 16.77
N GLN A 45 20.51 10.36 16.51
CA GLN A 45 20.33 9.19 15.65
C GLN A 45 19.11 8.32 16.03
N SER A 46 18.92 8.03 17.32
CA SER A 46 17.79 7.24 17.82
C SER A 46 16.42 7.93 17.62
N ALA A 47 16.37 9.25 17.86
CA ALA A 47 15.17 10.06 17.65
C ALA A 47 14.85 10.19 16.15
N ALA A 48 15.86 10.43 15.31
CA ALA A 48 15.71 10.50 13.86
C ALA A 48 15.17 9.20 13.26
N GLN A 49 15.69 8.06 13.72
CA GLN A 49 15.23 6.73 13.32
C GLN A 49 13.76 6.53 13.71
N THR A 50 13.41 6.75 14.98
CA THR A 50 12.04 6.54 15.48
C THR A 50 11.02 7.45 14.77
N VAL A 51 11.31 8.75 14.70
CA VAL A 51 10.42 9.74 14.07
C VAL A 51 10.32 9.50 12.57
N GLY A 52 11.46 9.23 11.90
CA GLY A 52 11.51 8.92 10.48
C GLY A 52 10.66 7.69 10.14
N SER A 53 10.77 6.62 10.91
CA SER A 53 9.99 5.40 10.69
C SER A 53 8.49 5.63 10.88
N ILE A 54 8.07 6.34 11.93
CA ILE A 54 6.64 6.67 12.15
C ILE A 54 6.09 7.47 10.96
N LEU A 55 6.82 8.51 10.52
CA LEU A 55 6.42 9.31 9.38
C LEU A 55 6.38 8.49 8.09
N SER A 56 7.37 7.62 7.85
CA SER A 56 7.39 6.72 6.70
C SER A 56 6.18 5.80 6.64
N ILE A 57 5.77 5.20 7.77
CA ILE A 57 4.58 4.34 7.84
C ILE A 57 3.32 5.12 7.48
N LEU A 58 3.16 6.32 8.06
CA LEU A 58 1.99 7.17 7.81
C LEU A 58 1.89 7.58 6.33
N LEU A 59 3.01 8.00 5.75
CA LEU A 59 3.09 8.37 4.34
C LEU A 59 2.84 7.16 3.43
N PHE A 60 3.39 6.00 3.77
CA PHE A 60 3.21 4.75 3.02
C PHE A 60 1.73 4.36 2.97
N PHE A 61 1.06 4.36 4.12
CA PHE A 61 -0.37 4.09 4.20
C PHE A 61 -1.21 5.14 3.48
N ALA A 62 -0.87 6.43 3.60
CA ALA A 62 -1.60 7.49 2.91
C ALA A 62 -1.51 7.34 1.38
N MET A 63 -0.32 7.05 0.84
CA MET A 63 -0.14 6.86 -0.61
C MET A 63 -0.81 5.57 -1.07
N MET A 64 -0.63 4.44 -0.36
CA MET A 64 -1.31 3.18 -0.69
C MET A 64 -2.83 3.35 -0.70
N TYR A 65 -3.39 3.94 0.37
CA TYR A 65 -4.82 4.19 0.47
C TYR A 65 -5.32 5.04 -0.70
N THR A 66 -4.66 6.15 -1.00
CA THR A 66 -5.11 7.11 -2.03
C THR A 66 -5.13 6.47 -3.41
N GLU A 67 -4.08 5.73 -3.77
CA GLU A 67 -3.99 5.06 -5.06
C GLU A 67 -5.03 3.95 -5.20
N MET A 68 -5.23 3.14 -4.16
CA MET A 68 -6.20 2.04 -4.21
C MET A 68 -7.64 2.53 -4.18
N TRP A 69 -7.90 3.61 -3.45
CA TRP A 69 -9.18 4.30 -3.49
C TRP A 69 -9.49 4.80 -4.92
N ARG A 70 -8.52 5.44 -5.57
CA ARG A 70 -8.66 5.91 -6.96
C ARG A 70 -8.95 4.75 -7.91
N SER A 71 -8.22 3.64 -7.80
CA SER A 71 -8.48 2.43 -8.60
C SER A 71 -9.86 1.85 -8.35
N GLY A 72 -10.29 1.75 -7.08
CA GLY A 72 -11.62 1.26 -6.72
C GLY A 72 -12.74 2.13 -7.32
N GLN A 73 -12.59 3.45 -7.28
CA GLN A 73 -13.57 4.38 -7.85
C GLN A 73 -13.62 4.31 -9.39
N GLN A 74 -12.47 4.14 -10.06
CA GLN A 74 -12.42 3.93 -11.51
C GLN A 74 -13.13 2.63 -11.91
N ASP A 75 -12.87 1.54 -11.18
CA ASP A 75 -13.51 0.25 -11.43
C ASP A 75 -15.02 0.29 -11.16
N ARG A 76 -15.46 0.99 -10.11
CA ARG A 76 -16.90 1.22 -9.85
C ARG A 76 -17.58 1.89 -11.03
N ASN A 77 -16.96 2.93 -11.60
CA ASN A 77 -17.52 3.62 -12.77
C ASN A 77 -17.62 2.67 -13.97
N LEU A 78 -16.57 1.89 -14.23
CA LEU A 78 -16.59 0.89 -15.31
C LEU A 78 -17.69 -0.17 -15.11
N MET A 79 -17.90 -0.61 -13.86
CA MET A 79 -18.98 -1.54 -13.54
C MET A 79 -20.37 -0.92 -13.75
N ASN A 80 -20.60 0.30 -13.26
CA ASN A 80 -21.88 1.00 -13.41
C ASN A 80 -22.28 1.22 -14.89
N PHE A 81 -21.29 1.42 -15.77
CA PHE A 81 -21.51 1.56 -17.22
C PHE A 81 -21.46 0.23 -17.99
N GLY A 82 -21.44 -0.92 -17.31
CA GLY A 82 -21.47 -2.24 -17.94
C GLY A 82 -20.18 -2.61 -18.69
N HIS A 83 -19.07 -1.92 -18.42
CA HIS A 83 -17.77 -2.17 -19.04
C HIS A 83 -16.90 -3.16 -18.26
N MET A 84 -17.33 -3.57 -17.07
CA MET A 84 -16.62 -4.51 -16.19
C MET A 84 -17.60 -5.25 -15.29
N PRO A 85 -17.39 -6.55 -14.99
CA PRO A 85 -18.17 -7.25 -13.96
C PRO A 85 -17.88 -6.67 -12.56
N ASP A 86 -18.83 -6.83 -11.62
CA ASP A 86 -18.61 -6.51 -10.20
C ASP A 86 -17.55 -7.45 -9.59
N ASP A 87 -16.46 -6.89 -9.09
CA ASP A 87 -15.41 -7.61 -8.35
C ASP A 87 -14.83 -6.75 -7.22
N LYS A 88 -15.50 -6.75 -6.07
CA LYS A 88 -15.06 -6.04 -4.85
C LYS A 88 -13.75 -6.59 -4.26
N PHE A 89 -13.36 -7.81 -4.62
CA PHE A 89 -12.15 -8.46 -4.12
C PHE A 89 -10.94 -8.26 -5.04
N ARG A 90 -11.10 -7.53 -6.15
CA ARG A 90 -10.02 -7.29 -7.10
C ARG A 90 -8.78 -6.66 -6.46
N GLY A 91 -8.97 -5.69 -5.57
CA GLY A 91 -7.89 -5.08 -4.80
C GLY A 91 -7.13 -6.10 -3.93
N LEU A 92 -7.85 -7.00 -3.24
CA LEU A 92 -7.23 -8.04 -2.41
C LEU A 92 -6.44 -9.05 -3.26
N LYS A 93 -7.02 -9.51 -4.37
CA LYS A 93 -6.35 -10.45 -5.31
C LYS A 93 -5.06 -9.84 -5.85
N ALA A 94 -5.11 -8.58 -6.29
CA ALA A 94 -3.95 -7.86 -6.79
C ALA A 94 -2.88 -7.67 -5.69
N ALA A 95 -3.30 -7.35 -4.46
CA ALA A 95 -2.36 -7.17 -3.37
C ALA A 95 -1.66 -8.48 -2.98
N LEU A 96 -2.40 -9.58 -2.82
CA LEU A 96 -1.81 -10.89 -2.53
C LEU A 96 -0.83 -11.31 -3.63
N LEU A 97 -1.18 -11.11 -4.90
CA LEU A 97 -0.30 -11.37 -6.03
C LEU A 97 0.97 -10.51 -5.98
N SER A 98 0.85 -9.22 -5.64
CA SER A 98 1.99 -8.31 -5.51
C SER A 98 2.93 -8.65 -4.35
N GLN A 99 2.41 -9.32 -3.31
CA GLN A 99 3.16 -9.63 -2.10
C GLN A 99 3.84 -11.00 -2.15
N ILE A 100 3.70 -11.78 -3.22
CA ILE A 100 4.42 -13.06 -3.38
C ILE A 100 5.93 -12.92 -3.12
N PRO A 101 6.65 -11.93 -3.71
CA PRO A 101 8.06 -11.72 -3.41
C PRO A 101 8.31 -11.41 -1.93
N GLY A 102 7.45 -10.58 -1.32
CA GLY A 102 7.54 -10.21 0.08
C GLY A 102 7.32 -11.38 1.04
N PHE A 103 6.37 -12.27 0.74
CA PHE A 103 6.17 -13.52 1.49
C PHE A 103 7.40 -14.42 1.42
N ILE A 104 7.94 -14.65 0.22
CA ILE A 104 9.16 -15.46 0.03
C ILE A 104 10.32 -14.85 0.83
N LEU A 105 10.54 -13.55 0.71
CA LEU A 105 11.58 -12.83 1.45
C LEU A 105 11.39 -12.92 2.97
N SER A 106 10.16 -12.80 3.48
CA SER A 106 9.89 -12.89 4.92
C SER A 106 10.20 -14.28 5.50
N ILE A 107 9.86 -15.35 4.76
CA ILE A 107 10.16 -16.73 5.17
C ILE A 107 11.67 -16.96 5.15
N LEU A 108 12.35 -16.58 4.07
CA LEU A 108 13.81 -16.73 3.96
C LEU A 108 14.54 -15.92 5.03
N ALA A 109 14.12 -14.68 5.29
CA ALA A 109 14.68 -13.85 6.36
C ALA A 109 14.46 -14.47 7.75
N ALA A 110 13.29 -15.06 8.00
CA ALA A 110 13.00 -15.76 9.25
C ALA A 110 13.89 -17.00 9.41
N ILE A 111 14.03 -17.82 8.36
CA ILE A 111 14.94 -18.98 8.36
C ILE A 111 16.38 -18.53 8.62
N THR A 112 16.86 -17.50 7.92
CA THR A 112 18.20 -16.93 8.12
C THR A 112 18.42 -16.54 9.58
N ARG A 113 17.45 -15.88 10.22
CA ARG A 113 17.58 -15.43 11.62
C ARG A 113 17.43 -16.54 12.65
N LEU A 114 16.64 -17.58 12.38
CA LEU A 114 16.44 -18.70 13.31
C LEU A 114 17.58 -19.73 13.26
N THR A 115 18.14 -19.97 12.09
CA THR A 115 19.07 -21.08 11.85
C THR A 115 20.49 -20.64 11.51
N GLY A 116 20.66 -19.41 11.02
CA GLY A 116 21.93 -18.93 10.46
C GLY A 116 22.37 -19.63 9.16
N SER A 117 21.57 -20.55 8.61
CA SER A 117 21.98 -21.39 7.47
C SER A 117 21.81 -20.74 6.10
N ALA A 118 21.06 -19.64 6.02
CA ALA A 118 20.75 -18.93 4.79
C ALA A 118 21.44 -17.55 4.75
N SER A 119 21.58 -16.99 3.55
CA SER A 119 22.30 -15.72 3.36
C SER A 119 21.64 -14.56 4.11
N THR A 120 22.46 -13.69 4.70
CA THR A 120 22.03 -12.41 5.31
C THR A 120 21.43 -11.45 4.29
N LEU A 121 21.70 -11.65 2.99
CA LEU A 121 21.09 -10.89 1.90
C LEU A 121 19.56 -10.98 1.92
N PHE A 122 18.97 -12.11 2.35
CA PHE A 122 17.50 -12.23 2.43
C PHE A 122 16.91 -11.31 3.50
N VAL A 123 17.60 -11.12 4.62
CA VAL A 123 17.17 -10.18 5.68
C VAL A 123 17.25 -8.75 5.16
N SER A 124 18.35 -8.40 4.48
CA SER A 124 18.51 -7.06 3.90
C SER A 124 17.47 -6.78 2.81
N ALA A 125 17.24 -7.72 1.89
CA ALA A 125 16.24 -7.59 0.85
C ALA A 125 14.82 -7.47 1.42
N TYR A 126 14.49 -8.26 2.44
CA TYR A 126 13.22 -8.15 3.17
C TYR A 126 13.04 -6.77 3.82
N LYS A 127 14.07 -6.25 4.51
CA LYS A 127 14.05 -4.92 5.12
C LYS A 127 13.91 -3.81 4.08
N ILE A 128 14.52 -3.95 2.92
CA ILE A 128 14.37 -2.98 1.81
C ILE A 128 12.95 -3.02 1.24
N PHE A 129 12.39 -4.23 1.03
CA PHE A 129 11.03 -4.37 0.49
C PHE A 129 9.99 -3.77 1.43
N TYR A 130 10.16 -3.93 2.74
CA TYR A 130 9.29 -3.37 3.78
C TYR A 130 9.94 -2.19 4.52
N ALA A 131 10.71 -1.37 3.81
CA ALA A 131 11.48 -0.27 4.40
C ALA A 131 10.70 0.67 5.32
N PRO A 132 9.43 1.06 5.02
CA PRO A 132 8.66 1.88 5.96
C PRO A 132 8.54 1.27 7.36
N PHE A 133 8.61 -0.05 7.47
CA PHE A 133 8.45 -0.79 8.72
C PHE A 133 9.79 -1.23 9.33
N VAL A 134 10.93 -0.70 8.87
CA VAL A 134 12.26 -1.21 9.24
C VAL A 134 12.50 -1.26 10.75
N ASP A 135 12.03 -0.27 11.51
CA ASP A 135 12.15 -0.26 12.98
C ASP A 135 11.25 -1.29 13.65
N LEU A 136 10.02 -1.45 13.16
CA LEU A 136 9.13 -2.50 13.65
C LEU A 136 9.66 -3.89 13.32
N ILE A 137 10.31 -4.05 12.16
CA ILE A 137 11.01 -5.28 11.78
C ILE A 137 12.19 -5.52 12.72
N TRP A 138 12.95 -4.49 13.10
CA TRP A 138 14.04 -4.61 14.06
C TRP A 138 13.55 -5.02 15.46
N LEU A 139 12.40 -4.49 15.91
CA LEU A 139 11.75 -4.92 17.15
C LEU A 139 11.23 -6.37 17.04
N ALA A 140 10.61 -6.72 15.92
CA ALA A 140 10.15 -8.08 15.65
C ALA A 140 11.32 -9.09 15.63
N GLU A 141 12.46 -8.69 15.08
CA GLU A 141 13.68 -9.51 15.04
C GLU A 141 14.21 -9.83 16.45
N GLN A 142 14.13 -8.88 17.39
CA GLN A 142 14.50 -9.12 18.79
C GLN A 142 13.50 -9.98 19.54
N ALA A 143 12.21 -9.87 19.22
CA ALA A 143 11.17 -10.67 19.86
C ALA A 143 11.15 -12.11 19.31
N THR A 144 10.88 -12.26 18.01
CA THR A 144 11.00 -13.53 17.29
C THR A 144 10.91 -13.31 15.78
N PRO A 145 11.84 -13.86 14.98
CA PRO A 145 11.78 -13.80 13.51
C PRO A 145 10.51 -14.40 12.90
N LEU A 146 9.75 -15.21 13.65
CA LEU A 146 8.46 -15.76 13.23
C LEU A 146 7.39 -14.69 12.97
N LEU A 147 7.61 -13.44 13.40
CA LEU A 147 6.73 -12.32 13.13
C LEU A 147 6.92 -11.72 11.73
N PHE A 148 8.00 -12.02 11.01
CA PHE A 148 8.27 -11.42 9.70
C PHE A 148 7.14 -11.59 8.67
N PRO A 149 6.47 -12.76 8.55
CA PRO A 149 5.36 -12.92 7.61
C PRO A 149 4.17 -11.98 7.87
N LEU A 150 4.01 -11.44 9.08
CA LEU A 150 2.92 -10.51 9.40
C LEU A 150 3.02 -9.20 8.61
N PHE A 151 4.24 -8.74 8.32
CA PHE A 151 4.44 -7.52 7.54
C PHE A 151 3.95 -7.65 6.09
N ALA A 152 4.02 -8.85 5.52
CA ALA A 152 3.48 -9.14 4.20
C ALA A 152 1.94 -9.09 4.14
N LEU A 153 1.26 -9.22 5.29
CA LEU A 153 -0.20 -9.12 5.39
C LEU A 153 -0.70 -7.67 5.55
N ILE A 154 0.17 -6.73 5.90
CA ILE A 154 -0.21 -5.33 6.06
C ILE A 154 -0.66 -4.74 4.73
N THR A 155 0.12 -4.93 3.67
CA THR A 155 -0.20 -4.38 2.33
C THR A 155 -1.55 -4.88 1.81
N PRO A 156 -1.87 -6.19 1.80
CA PRO A 156 -3.18 -6.68 1.38
C PRO A 156 -4.36 -6.08 2.15
N VAL A 157 -4.22 -5.90 3.46
CA VAL A 157 -5.26 -5.27 4.29
C VAL A 157 -5.48 -3.81 3.88
N VAL A 158 -4.42 -3.02 3.82
CA VAL A 158 -4.51 -1.59 3.50
C VAL A 158 -5.03 -1.38 2.07
N VAL A 159 -4.52 -2.16 1.12
CA VAL A 159 -4.97 -2.12 -0.27
C VAL A 159 -6.45 -2.45 -0.38
N HIS A 160 -6.88 -3.53 0.27
CA HIS A 160 -8.26 -3.97 0.17
C HIS A 160 -9.23 -2.95 0.78
N ILE A 161 -8.88 -2.38 1.93
CA ILE A 161 -9.66 -1.31 2.57
C ILE A 161 -9.75 -0.09 1.64
N GLY A 162 -8.61 0.41 1.14
CA GLY A 162 -8.58 1.55 0.22
C GLY A 162 -9.43 1.29 -1.02
N TYR A 163 -9.28 0.11 -1.63
CA TYR A 163 -10.03 -0.31 -2.80
C TYR A 163 -11.55 -0.38 -2.54
N ILE A 164 -12.00 -1.03 -1.46
CA ILE A 164 -13.44 -1.13 -1.13
C ILE A 164 -14.04 0.26 -0.87
N LEU A 165 -13.32 1.14 -0.17
CA LEU A 165 -13.80 2.49 0.08
C LEU A 165 -13.91 3.29 -1.22
N GLY A 166 -12.95 3.14 -2.12
CA GLY A 166 -13.04 3.66 -3.49
C GLY A 166 -14.23 3.09 -4.25
N TYR A 167 -14.40 1.77 -4.20
CA TYR A 167 -15.46 1.05 -4.91
C TYR A 167 -16.87 1.42 -4.41
N SER A 168 -17.00 1.76 -3.14
CA SER A 168 -18.24 2.29 -2.55
C SER A 168 -18.42 3.80 -2.74
N GLY A 169 -17.40 4.49 -3.29
CA GLY A 169 -17.33 5.95 -3.43
C GLY A 169 -17.34 6.69 -2.09
N TYR A 170 -16.90 6.03 -1.02
CA TYR A 170 -16.72 6.65 0.28
C TYR A 170 -15.30 7.23 0.35
N ALA A 171 -15.16 8.54 0.27
CA ALA A 171 -13.88 9.22 0.43
C ALA A 171 -13.69 9.70 1.88
N VAL A 172 -12.70 9.14 2.59
CA VAL A 172 -12.33 9.63 3.94
C VAL A 172 -11.92 11.12 3.90
N SER A 173 -11.24 11.56 2.83
CA SER A 173 -10.80 12.94 2.64
C SER A 173 -11.95 13.95 2.57
N GLU A 174 -13.10 13.57 2.00
CA GLU A 174 -14.27 14.46 1.92
C GLU A 174 -14.83 14.81 3.29
N LYS A 175 -14.66 13.94 4.30
CA LYS A 175 -15.13 14.19 5.66
C LYS A 175 -14.30 15.25 6.39
N PHE A 176 -13.01 15.37 6.04
CA PHE A 176 -12.15 16.44 6.56
C PHE A 176 -12.42 17.79 5.88
N TYR A 177 -12.88 17.78 4.62
CA TYR A 177 -13.07 19.01 3.84
C TYR A 177 -14.47 19.63 3.95
N LYS A 178 -15.48 18.89 4.46
CA LYS A 178 -16.84 19.43 4.67
C LYS A 178 -16.88 20.42 5.86
N LYS A 179 -16.35 21.62 5.63
CA LYS A 179 -16.39 22.75 6.59
C LYS A 179 -17.38 23.87 6.19
N ASN A 180 -18.29 23.67 5.23
CA ASN A 180 -19.32 24.70 4.95
C ASN A 180 -20.66 24.12 4.43
N PRO A 181 -21.76 24.20 5.22
CA PRO A 181 -23.09 23.74 4.79
C PRO A 181 -23.78 24.66 3.75
N LYS A 182 -23.18 25.80 3.36
CA LYS A 182 -23.81 26.80 2.48
C LYS A 182 -23.88 26.42 1.00
N SER A 183 -23.14 25.41 0.51
CA SER A 183 -23.21 24.99 -0.90
C SER A 183 -24.46 24.15 -1.23
N ASN A 184 -25.04 23.45 -0.26
CA ASN A 184 -26.25 22.62 -0.44
C ASN A 184 -27.53 23.43 -0.69
N ILE A 185 -27.52 24.75 -0.48
CA ILE A 185 -28.68 25.62 -0.73
C ILE A 185 -28.82 25.91 -2.25
N ARG A 186 -27.73 25.85 -3.04
CA ARG A 186 -27.82 26.08 -4.49
C ARG A 186 -28.40 24.87 -5.23
N GLU A 187 -28.09 23.64 -4.83
CA GLU A 187 -28.62 22.43 -5.51
C GLU A 187 -30.14 22.23 -5.30
N LYS A 188 -30.70 22.70 -4.18
CA LYS A 188 -32.16 22.67 -3.96
C LYS A 188 -32.93 23.76 -4.71
N LYS A 189 -32.25 24.75 -5.30
CA LYS A 189 -32.88 25.85 -6.03
C LYS A 189 -33.11 25.55 -7.53
N PHE A 190 -32.57 24.45 -8.03
CA PHE A 190 -32.66 24.03 -9.43
C PHE A 190 -33.32 22.64 -9.59
N LYS A 191 -34.08 22.19 -8.59
CA LYS A 191 -35.01 21.06 -8.70
C LYS A 191 -36.44 21.56 -8.76
#